data_AF-A0A3B0XLH9-F1
#
_entry.id   AF-A0A3B0XLH9-F1
#
_cell.length_a   1.000
_cell.length_b   1.000
_cell.length_c   1.000
_cell.angle_alpha   90.00
_cell.angle_beta   90.00
_cell.angle_gamma   90.00
#
_symmetry.space_group_name_H-M   'P 1'
#
loop_
_entity.id
_entity.type
_entity.pdbx_description
1 polymer ?
#
loop_
_entity_poly.entity_id
_entity_poly.type
_entity_poly.pdbx_seq_one_letter_code
_entity_poly.pdbx_strand_id
1 'polypeptide(L)'
;MSKEPTFNESFKLASDNFCVAIKFIENQDYSALNNALLCLLKEAKRENNRLLSSLNDLTLTCLAIRNLFEIHLISKHIYNDEKALNNWYGQSHKDSKEVRDGFITLMKKKGLDTTELEEIQKFEDESLKESPFESKGGFQVRNLAEKYEYLDDYQFIYKLSSKIVHPSSMKLMAYDTLNENSNYLSVILYVGVYFSDEFSLFLQSVINENA
;
A
#
# COMPACT_ATOMS: atom_id res chain seq x y z
N MET A 1 28.96 -21.84 -5.00
CA MET A 1 28.40 -20.55 -4.58
C MET A 1 27.19 -20.29 -5.46
N SER A 2 25.98 -20.34 -4.93
CA SER A 2 24.80 -19.90 -5.70
C SER A 2 24.97 -18.41 -6.00
N LYS A 3 24.75 -18.02 -7.25
CA LYS A 3 24.77 -16.61 -7.66
C LYS A 3 23.61 -15.90 -6.94
N GLU A 4 23.87 -14.76 -6.29
CA GLU A 4 22.79 -13.96 -5.73
C GLU A 4 21.79 -13.59 -6.84
N PRO A 5 20.47 -13.68 -6.58
CA PRO A 5 19.47 -13.31 -7.55
C PRO A 5 19.59 -11.82 -7.89
N THR A 6 19.39 -11.49 -9.15
CA THR A 6 19.25 -10.10 -9.59
C THR A 6 17.97 -9.48 -9.02
N PHE A 7 17.92 -8.15 -8.91
CA PHE A 7 16.70 -7.45 -8.46
C PHE A 7 15.46 -7.87 -9.26
N ASN A 8 15.59 -8.03 -10.58
CA ASN A 8 14.51 -8.49 -11.45
C ASN A 8 14.02 -9.89 -11.07
N GLU A 9 14.93 -10.82 -10.78
CA GLU A 9 14.58 -12.18 -10.33
C GLU A 9 13.89 -12.15 -8.96
N SER A 10 14.38 -11.34 -8.01
CA SER A 10 13.75 -11.19 -6.69
C SER A 10 12.33 -10.64 -6.78
N PHE A 11 12.10 -9.57 -7.56
CA PHE A 11 10.76 -9.00 -7.73
C PHE A 11 9.82 -9.90 -8.54
N LYS A 12 10.33 -10.72 -9.47
CA LYS A 12 9.53 -11.75 -10.12
C LYS A 12 9.09 -12.82 -9.14
N LEU A 13 10.01 -13.30 -8.29
CA LEU A 13 9.67 -14.26 -7.24
C LEU A 13 8.60 -13.71 -6.30
N ALA A 14 8.73 -12.44 -5.86
CA ALA A 14 7.71 -11.78 -5.06
C ALA A 14 6.36 -11.70 -5.80
N SER A 15 6.36 -11.39 -7.10
CA SER A 15 5.15 -11.40 -7.93
C SER A 15 4.46 -12.77 -7.93
N ASP A 16 5.24 -13.84 -8.06
CA ASP A 16 4.74 -15.22 -8.07
C ASP A 16 4.16 -15.58 -6.70
N ASN A 17 4.84 -15.20 -5.62
CA ASN A 17 4.34 -15.38 -4.25
C ASN A 17 3.01 -14.67 -4.04
N PHE A 18 2.87 -13.42 -4.50
CA PHE A 18 1.57 -12.71 -4.47
C PHE A 18 0.51 -13.46 -5.28
N CYS A 19 0.84 -14.01 -6.45
CA CYS A 19 -0.12 -14.78 -7.24
C CYS A 19 -0.60 -16.04 -6.52
N VAL A 20 0.31 -16.75 -5.83
CA VAL A 20 -0.02 -17.93 -5.04
C VAL A 20 -0.94 -17.54 -3.88
N ALA A 21 -0.59 -16.50 -3.11
CA ALA A 21 -1.40 -16.03 -1.98
C ALA A 21 -2.80 -15.55 -2.40
N ILE A 22 -2.89 -14.81 -3.52
CA ILE A 22 -4.18 -14.37 -4.09
C ILE A 22 -5.06 -15.59 -4.41
N LYS A 23 -4.53 -16.57 -5.14
CA LYS A 23 -5.30 -17.78 -5.50
C LYS A 23 -5.72 -18.57 -4.28
N PHE A 24 -4.87 -18.65 -3.26
CA PHE A 24 -5.21 -19.31 -2.01
C PHE A 24 -6.40 -18.62 -1.33
N ILE A 25 -6.34 -17.30 -1.13
CA ILE A 25 -7.40 -16.53 -0.46
C ILE A 25 -8.69 -16.51 -1.29
N GLU A 26 -8.62 -16.46 -2.62
CA GLU A 26 -9.80 -16.52 -3.49
C GLU A 26 -10.58 -17.84 -3.39
N ASN A 27 -9.94 -18.92 -2.94
CA ASN A 27 -10.59 -20.20 -2.71
C ASN A 27 -11.11 -20.37 -1.27
N GLN A 28 -10.90 -19.40 -0.39
CA GLN A 28 -11.42 -19.42 0.98
C GLN A 28 -12.84 -18.86 1.04
N ASP A 29 -13.58 -19.25 2.08
CA ASP A 29 -14.88 -18.65 2.35
C ASP A 29 -14.77 -17.14 2.59
N TYR A 30 -15.83 -16.42 2.24
CA TYR A 30 -15.88 -14.99 2.45
C TYR A 30 -15.80 -14.65 3.94
N SER A 31 -14.82 -13.82 4.28
CA SER A 31 -14.72 -13.11 5.55
C SER A 31 -14.24 -11.69 5.28
N ALA A 32 -14.53 -10.77 6.21
CA ALA A 32 -14.03 -9.40 6.11
C ALA A 32 -12.49 -9.36 6.02
N LEU A 33 -11.81 -10.27 6.73
CA LEU A 33 -10.36 -10.39 6.70
C LEU A 33 -9.86 -10.87 5.32
N ASN A 34 -10.40 -11.98 4.82
CA ASN A 34 -10.01 -12.55 3.52
C ASN A 34 -10.22 -11.53 2.40
N ASN A 35 -11.35 -10.82 2.42
CA ASN A 35 -11.62 -9.78 1.43
C ASN A 35 -10.61 -8.61 1.52
N ALA A 36 -10.30 -8.13 2.73
CA ALA A 36 -9.35 -7.04 2.91
C ALA A 36 -7.93 -7.43 2.47
N LEU A 37 -7.47 -8.62 2.85
CA LEU A 37 -6.18 -9.17 2.41
C LEU A 37 -6.13 -9.35 0.90
N LEU A 38 -7.20 -9.86 0.29
CA LEU A 38 -7.27 -10.04 -1.15
C LEU A 38 -7.11 -8.71 -1.89
N CYS A 39 -7.78 -7.65 -1.43
CA CYS A 39 -7.62 -6.30 -1.98
C CYS A 39 -6.19 -5.78 -1.83
N LEU A 40 -5.59 -5.91 -0.63
CA LEU A 40 -4.21 -5.49 -0.38
C LEU A 40 -3.20 -6.26 -1.23
N LEU A 41 -3.41 -7.56 -1.44
CA LEU A 41 -2.54 -8.38 -2.27
C LEU A 41 -2.65 -8.08 -3.75
N LYS A 42 -3.87 -7.82 -4.24
CA LYS A 42 -4.08 -7.35 -5.61
C LYS A 42 -3.36 -6.02 -5.84
N GLU A 43 -3.38 -5.14 -4.85
CA GLU A 43 -2.62 -3.90 -4.87
C GLU A 43 -1.10 -4.12 -4.81
N ALA A 44 -0.61 -4.96 -3.90
CA ALA A 44 0.81 -5.31 -3.81
C ALA A 44 1.34 -5.86 -5.13
N LYS A 45 0.60 -6.76 -5.77
CA LYS A 45 0.93 -7.29 -7.09
C LYS A 45 0.98 -6.18 -8.14
N ARG A 46 0.04 -5.23 -8.11
CA ARG A 46 0.02 -4.09 -9.03
C ARG A 46 1.25 -3.20 -8.85
N GLU A 47 1.61 -2.88 -7.62
CA GLU A 47 2.79 -2.07 -7.31
C GLU A 47 4.09 -2.81 -7.68
N ASN A 48 4.17 -4.11 -7.45
CA ASN A 48 5.32 -4.91 -7.87
C ASN A 48 5.46 -4.98 -9.40
N ASN A 49 4.35 -5.06 -10.15
CA ASN A 49 4.38 -4.97 -11.61
C ASN A 49 4.84 -3.58 -12.09
N ARG A 50 4.42 -2.51 -11.42
CA ARG A 50 4.93 -1.16 -11.69
C ARG A 50 6.43 -1.07 -11.40
N LEU A 51 6.90 -1.64 -10.30
CA LEU A 51 8.32 -1.71 -9.97
C LEU A 51 9.12 -2.45 -11.06
N LEU A 52 8.68 -3.65 -11.47
CA LEU A 52 9.33 -4.43 -12.53
C LEU A 52 9.43 -3.68 -13.87
N SER A 53 8.45 -2.85 -14.20
CA SER A 53 8.45 -2.04 -15.43
C SER A 53 9.24 -0.73 -15.30
N SER A 54 9.71 -0.38 -14.11
CA SER A 54 10.36 0.91 -13.83
C SER A 54 11.64 0.79 -13.00
N LEU A 55 12.31 -0.37 -13.01
CA LEU A 55 13.53 -0.64 -12.23
C LEU A 55 14.70 0.33 -12.49
N ASN A 56 14.68 1.06 -13.61
CA ASN A 56 15.68 2.06 -13.98
C ASN A 56 15.21 3.51 -13.75
N ASP A 57 13.98 3.70 -13.26
CA ASP A 57 13.43 5.01 -12.91
C ASP A 57 13.39 5.17 -11.39
N LEU A 58 14.24 6.07 -10.88
CA LEU A 58 14.36 6.34 -9.45
C LEU A 58 13.04 6.84 -8.82
N THR A 59 12.27 7.66 -9.54
CA THR A 59 11.02 8.21 -9.02
C THR A 59 9.97 7.12 -8.85
N LEU A 60 9.75 6.34 -9.92
CA LEU A 60 8.75 5.30 -9.95
C LEU A 60 9.13 4.12 -9.04
N THR A 61 10.42 3.77 -9.00
CA THR A 61 10.95 2.76 -8.08
C THR A 61 10.72 3.17 -6.62
N CYS A 62 11.07 4.40 -6.23
CA CYS A 62 10.82 4.89 -4.88
C CYS A 62 9.33 4.84 -4.50
N LEU A 63 8.44 5.26 -5.41
CA LEU A 63 7.00 5.24 -5.17
C LEU A 63 6.47 3.82 -4.98
N ALA A 64 6.82 2.90 -5.87
CA ALA A 64 6.35 1.52 -5.81
C ALA A 64 6.85 0.80 -4.53
N ILE A 65 8.11 1.00 -4.16
CA ILE A 65 8.68 0.39 -2.94
C ILE A 65 8.04 0.98 -1.68
N ARG A 66 7.78 2.28 -1.65
CA ARG A 66 7.01 2.89 -0.57
C ARG A 66 5.63 2.25 -0.44
N ASN A 67 4.91 2.10 -1.55
CA ASN A 67 3.57 1.50 -1.51
C ASN A 67 3.61 0.04 -1.06
N LEU A 68 4.56 -0.76 -1.54
CA LEU A 68 4.75 -2.15 -1.11
C LEU A 68 5.02 -2.25 0.40
N PHE A 69 5.89 -1.38 0.93
CA PHE A 69 6.17 -1.30 2.37
C PHE A 69 4.91 -0.96 3.17
N GLU A 70 4.16 0.06 2.75
CA GLU A 70 2.92 0.46 3.43
C GLU A 70 1.87 -0.68 3.41
N ILE A 71 1.69 -1.34 2.26
CA ILE A 71 0.76 -2.47 2.10
C ILE A 71 1.18 -3.65 2.98
N HIS A 72 2.47 -3.96 3.06
CA HIS A 72 2.99 -5.01 3.95
C HIS A 72 2.60 -4.75 5.41
N LEU A 73 2.87 -3.53 5.91
CA LEU A 73 2.53 -3.16 7.29
C LEU A 73 1.04 -3.20 7.57
N ILE A 74 0.22 -2.71 6.63
CA ILE A 74 -1.25 -2.74 6.77
C ILE A 74 -1.73 -4.19 6.79
N SER A 75 -1.24 -5.04 5.88
CA SER A 75 -1.61 -6.46 5.80
C SER A 75 -1.28 -7.19 7.10
N LYS A 76 -0.05 -7.00 7.61
CA LYS A 76 0.40 -7.54 8.90
C LYS A 76 -0.46 -7.02 10.05
N HIS A 77 -0.91 -5.77 10.00
CA HIS A 77 -1.73 -5.19 11.06
C HIS A 77 -3.14 -5.75 11.11
N ILE A 78 -3.86 -5.76 9.99
CA ILE A 78 -5.25 -6.21 9.95
C ILE A 78 -5.38 -7.72 10.16
N TYR A 79 -4.34 -8.49 9.81
CA TYR A 79 -4.31 -9.94 10.04
C TYR A 79 -4.22 -10.30 11.53
N ASN A 80 -3.46 -9.51 12.30
CA ASN A 80 -3.17 -9.82 13.70
C ASN A 80 -4.10 -9.13 14.71
N ASP A 81 -5.01 -8.26 14.26
CA ASP A 81 -5.85 -7.44 15.13
C ASP A 81 -7.22 -7.17 14.48
N GLU A 82 -8.27 -7.82 14.99
CA GLU A 82 -9.64 -7.65 14.50
C GLU A 82 -10.13 -6.20 14.62
N LYS A 83 -9.72 -5.49 15.67
CA LYS A 83 -10.07 -4.07 15.81
C LYS A 83 -9.37 -3.24 14.74
N ALA A 84 -8.14 -3.59 14.37
CA ALA A 84 -7.48 -2.97 13.23
C ALA A 84 -8.24 -3.24 11.92
N LEU A 85 -8.67 -4.48 11.67
CA LEU A 85 -9.50 -4.79 10.51
C LEU A 85 -10.78 -3.93 10.45
N ASN A 86 -11.49 -3.79 11.58
CA ASN A 86 -12.69 -2.97 11.65
C ASN A 86 -12.40 -1.48 11.40
N ASN A 87 -11.27 -0.98 11.91
CA ASN A 87 -10.82 0.38 11.64
C ASN A 87 -10.42 0.57 10.16
N TRP A 88 -9.87 -0.45 9.50
CA TRP A 88 -9.48 -0.39 8.08
C TRP A 88 -10.70 -0.20 7.18
N TYR A 89 -11.77 -0.96 7.43
CA TYR A 89 -13.04 -0.75 6.72
C TYR A 89 -13.69 0.60 7.04
N GLY A 90 -13.64 1.04 8.30
CA GLY A 90 -14.10 2.38 8.68
C GLY A 90 -13.31 3.50 7.99
N GLN A 91 -11.99 3.33 7.83
CA GLN A 91 -11.12 4.26 7.12
C GLN A 91 -11.46 4.31 5.61
N SER A 92 -11.73 3.16 4.98
CA SER A 92 -12.17 3.10 3.58
C SER A 92 -13.43 3.94 3.34
N HIS A 93 -14.43 3.85 4.23
CA HIS A 93 -15.62 4.70 4.17
C HIS A 93 -15.27 6.19 4.33
N LYS A 94 -14.41 6.52 5.31
CA LYS A 94 -13.96 7.90 5.53
C LYS A 94 -13.25 8.47 4.30
N ASP A 95 -12.36 7.71 3.67
CA ASP A 95 -11.63 8.14 2.47
C ASP A 95 -12.59 8.35 1.29
N SER A 96 -13.57 7.46 1.09
CA SER A 96 -14.64 7.63 0.10
C SER A 96 -15.42 8.92 0.33
N LYS A 97 -15.79 9.18 1.59
CA LYS A 97 -16.50 10.40 2.00
C LYS A 97 -15.70 11.68 1.73
N GLU A 98 -14.43 11.73 2.13
CA GLU A 98 -13.58 12.90 1.90
C GLU A 98 -13.43 13.23 0.41
N VAL A 99 -13.25 12.20 -0.44
CA VAL A 99 -13.21 12.37 -1.90
C VAL A 99 -14.55 12.91 -2.41
N ARG A 100 -15.66 12.31 -1.98
CA ARG A 100 -17.00 12.68 -2.42
C ARG A 100 -17.39 14.09 -1.99
N ASP A 101 -17.10 14.46 -0.76
CA ASP A 101 -17.29 15.82 -0.23
C ASP A 101 -16.51 16.85 -1.06
N GLY A 102 -15.29 16.49 -1.51
CA GLY A 102 -14.51 17.28 -2.45
C GLY A 102 -15.22 17.50 -3.79
N PHE A 103 -15.78 16.44 -4.38
CA PHE A 103 -16.56 16.53 -5.62
C PHE A 103 -17.83 17.37 -5.43
N ILE A 104 -18.63 17.09 -4.40
CA ILE A 104 -19.86 17.83 -4.09
C ILE A 104 -19.56 19.33 -3.94
N THR A 105 -18.52 19.67 -3.17
CA THR A 105 -18.10 21.06 -2.95
C THR A 105 -17.73 21.75 -4.27
N LEU A 106 -16.94 21.09 -5.11
CA LEU A 106 -16.54 21.63 -6.41
C LEU A 106 -17.72 21.80 -7.36
N MET A 107 -18.63 20.83 -7.40
CA MET A 107 -19.80 20.83 -8.28
C MET A 107 -20.81 21.90 -7.88
N LYS A 108 -21.14 22.02 -6.59
CA LYS A 108 -21.99 23.11 -6.07
C LYS A 108 -21.43 24.48 -6.42
N LYS A 109 -20.12 24.68 -6.26
CA LYS A 109 -19.44 25.93 -6.65
C LYS A 109 -19.57 26.23 -8.15
N LYS A 110 -19.70 25.20 -8.98
CA LYS A 110 -19.89 25.32 -10.44
C LYS A 110 -21.36 25.32 -10.87
N GLY A 111 -22.32 25.29 -9.95
CA GLY A 111 -23.75 25.21 -10.27
C GLY A 111 -24.16 23.88 -10.92
N LEU A 112 -23.42 22.80 -10.66
CA LEU A 112 -23.73 21.45 -11.15
C LEU A 112 -24.57 20.69 -10.10
N ASP A 113 -25.41 19.78 -10.57
CA ASP A 113 -26.25 18.91 -9.73
C ASP A 113 -25.40 17.91 -8.93
N THR A 114 -25.68 17.77 -7.63
CA THR A 114 -24.97 16.87 -6.70
C THR A 114 -25.85 15.79 -6.11
N THR A 115 -27.12 15.71 -6.51
CA THR A 115 -28.13 14.87 -5.85
C THR A 115 -27.69 13.41 -5.71
N GLU A 116 -27.20 12.80 -6.80
CA GLU A 116 -26.75 11.39 -6.80
C GLU A 116 -25.59 11.14 -5.83
N LEU A 117 -24.61 12.05 -5.78
CA LEU A 117 -23.48 11.92 -4.86
C LEU A 117 -23.94 12.03 -3.40
N GLU A 118 -24.86 12.93 -3.11
CA GLU A 118 -25.41 13.12 -1.76
C GLU A 118 -26.24 11.90 -1.32
N GLU A 119 -27.00 11.29 -2.23
CA GLU A 119 -27.76 10.07 -1.98
C GLU A 119 -26.85 8.87 -1.69
N ILE A 120 -25.80 8.67 -2.49
CA ILE A 120 -24.80 7.61 -2.24
C ILE A 120 -24.10 7.85 -0.89
N GLN A 121 -23.73 9.10 -0.57
CA GLN A 121 -23.12 9.41 0.73
C GLN A 121 -24.03 9.04 1.90
N LYS A 122 -25.32 9.39 1.79
CA LYS A 122 -26.29 9.08 2.83
C LYS A 122 -26.45 7.57 3.02
N PHE A 123 -26.55 6.82 1.93
CA PHE A 123 -26.66 5.37 1.96
C PHE A 123 -25.44 4.71 2.63
N GLU A 124 -24.22 5.15 2.29
CA GLU A 124 -22.99 4.62 2.91
C GLU A 124 -22.88 5.01 4.39
N ASP A 125 -23.24 6.24 4.76
CA ASP A 125 -23.25 6.71 6.16
C ASP A 125 -24.24 5.91 7.02
N GLU A 126 -25.40 5.54 6.46
CA GLU A 126 -26.40 4.69 7.11
C GLU A 126 -25.90 3.25 7.25
N SER A 127 -25.33 2.69 6.17
CA SER A 127 -24.76 1.34 6.17
C SER A 127 -23.62 1.18 7.20
N LEU A 128 -22.78 2.20 7.37
CA LEU A 128 -21.69 2.16 8.37
C LEU A 128 -22.25 2.08 9.80
N LYS A 129 -23.32 2.82 10.11
CA LYS A 129 -23.93 2.84 11.46
C LYS A 129 -24.50 1.48 11.87
N GLU A 130 -24.91 0.68 10.90
CA GLU A 130 -25.43 -0.69 11.11
C GLU A 130 -24.31 -1.75 11.09
N SER A 131 -23.08 -1.35 10.77
CA SER A 131 -21.92 -2.25 10.65
C SER A 131 -21.07 -2.29 11.94
N PRO A 132 -20.21 -3.32 12.10
CA PRO A 132 -19.23 -3.34 13.20
C PRO A 132 -18.00 -2.44 12.96
N PHE A 133 -17.96 -1.69 11.85
CA PHE A 133 -16.79 -0.92 11.44
C PHE A 133 -16.76 0.46 12.07
N GLU A 134 -15.59 0.88 12.55
CA GLU A 134 -15.41 2.16 13.22
C GLU A 134 -14.54 3.09 12.38
N SER A 135 -15.05 4.28 12.02
CA SER A 135 -14.25 5.33 11.38
C SER A 135 -13.44 6.12 12.42
N LYS A 136 -12.55 5.46 13.18
CA LYS A 136 -11.71 6.11 14.20
C LYS A 136 -10.30 6.39 13.69
N GLY A 137 -10.19 7.45 12.88
CA GLY A 137 -8.90 8.03 12.48
C GLY A 137 -8.11 7.18 11.48
N GLY A 138 -7.14 7.83 10.82
CA GLY A 138 -6.34 7.20 9.78
C GLY A 138 -5.35 6.16 10.30
N PHE A 139 -5.08 5.14 9.50
CA PHE A 139 -3.94 4.24 9.68
C PHE A 139 -2.65 5.04 9.52
N GLN A 140 -2.07 5.46 10.64
CA GLN A 140 -0.78 6.13 10.64
C GLN A 140 0.32 5.10 10.39
N VAL A 141 0.78 4.98 9.15
CA VAL A 141 1.85 4.05 8.75
C VAL A 141 3.07 4.16 9.67
N ARG A 142 3.43 5.37 10.10
CA ARG A 142 4.52 5.60 11.06
C ARG A 142 4.34 4.78 12.35
N ASN A 143 3.12 4.77 12.89
CA ASN A 143 2.80 4.05 14.13
C ASN A 143 2.85 2.53 13.90
N LEU A 144 2.48 2.07 12.69
CA LEU A 144 2.63 0.65 12.33
C LEU A 144 4.10 0.28 12.21
N ALA A 145 4.91 1.13 11.58
CA ALA A 145 6.35 0.92 11.45
C ALA A 145 7.01 0.87 12.83
N GLU A 146 6.62 1.74 13.76
CA GLU A 146 7.07 1.66 15.15
C GLU A 146 6.60 0.37 15.85
N LYS A 147 5.32 -0.01 15.71
CA LYS A 147 4.76 -1.25 16.28
C LYS A 147 5.47 -2.51 15.76
N TYR A 148 5.93 -2.51 14.51
CA TYR A 148 6.55 -3.65 13.84
C TYR A 148 8.07 -3.51 13.69
N GLU A 149 8.70 -2.60 14.43
CA GLU A 149 10.16 -2.43 14.49
C GLU A 149 10.83 -1.99 13.16
N TYR A 150 10.07 -1.35 12.27
CA TYR A 150 10.54 -0.79 10.99
C TYR A 150 10.57 0.75 10.97
N LEU A 151 10.69 1.40 12.13
CA LEU A 151 10.64 2.86 12.22
C LEU A 151 11.75 3.54 11.42
N ASP A 152 12.96 2.99 11.44
CA ASP A 152 14.11 3.53 10.70
C ASP A 152 13.91 3.38 9.20
N ASP A 153 13.40 2.24 8.74
CA ASP A 153 13.03 2.02 7.34
C ASP A 153 11.93 2.98 6.90
N TYR A 154 10.89 3.16 7.72
CA TYR A 154 9.85 4.14 7.45
C TYR A 154 10.44 5.55 7.32
N GLN A 155 11.31 5.97 8.23
CA GLN A 155 11.92 7.30 8.17
C GLN A 155 12.76 7.47 6.90
N PHE A 156 13.52 6.44 6.51
CA PHE A 156 14.31 6.42 5.28
C PHE A 156 13.41 6.51 4.03
N ILE A 157 12.48 5.57 3.87
CA ILE A 157 11.57 5.46 2.73
C ILE A 157 10.71 6.73 2.60
N TYR A 158 10.14 7.21 3.70
CA TYR A 158 9.31 8.40 3.73
C TYR A 158 10.10 9.64 3.33
N LYS A 159 11.27 9.86 3.94
CA LYS A 159 12.10 11.04 3.65
C LYS A 159 12.58 11.02 2.21
N LEU A 160 13.07 9.89 1.72
CA LEU A 160 13.52 9.73 0.33
C LEU A 160 12.38 9.98 -0.65
N SER A 161 11.23 9.32 -0.45
CA SER A 161 10.04 9.49 -1.28
C SER A 161 9.56 10.94 -1.26
N SER A 162 9.58 11.62 -0.11
CA SER A 162 9.18 13.02 -0.01
C SER A 162 10.04 13.97 -0.86
N LYS A 163 11.32 13.61 -1.08
CA LYS A 163 12.26 14.42 -1.87
C LYS A 163 12.26 14.03 -3.34
N ILE A 164 12.06 12.76 -3.67
CA ILE A 164 12.18 12.23 -5.04
C ILE A 164 10.85 12.12 -5.76
N VAL A 165 9.73 11.87 -5.06
CA VAL A 165 8.41 11.75 -5.69
C VAL A 165 7.80 13.13 -5.96
N HIS A 166 7.81 14.01 -4.96
CA HIS A 166 7.26 15.36 -5.06
C HIS A 166 8.22 16.34 -5.75
N PRO A 167 7.73 17.48 -6.30
CA PRO A 167 8.56 18.53 -6.88
C PRO A 167 9.34 19.31 -5.81
N SER A 168 10.18 18.62 -5.05
CA SER A 168 11.06 19.23 -4.06
C SER A 168 12.21 19.96 -4.75
N SER A 169 12.85 20.91 -4.05
CA SER A 169 14.05 21.58 -4.58
C SER A 169 15.16 20.59 -4.96
N MET A 170 15.31 19.50 -4.20
CA MET A 170 16.27 18.43 -4.50
C MET A 170 15.93 17.72 -5.81
N LYS A 171 14.65 17.38 -6.06
CA LYS A 171 14.22 16.82 -7.34
C LYS A 171 14.45 17.83 -8.46
N LEU A 172 13.90 19.04 -8.35
CA LEU A 172 13.92 19.98 -9.46
C LEU A 172 15.33 20.48 -9.83
N MET A 173 16.25 20.55 -8.87
CA MET A 173 17.58 21.11 -9.09
C MET A 173 18.69 20.06 -9.25
N ALA A 174 18.48 18.82 -8.78
CA ALA A 174 19.53 17.80 -8.72
C ALA A 174 19.09 16.41 -9.23
N TYR A 175 17.97 16.30 -9.95
CA TYR A 175 17.47 15.00 -10.43
C TYR A 175 18.50 14.24 -11.28
N ASP A 176 19.16 14.94 -12.22
CA ASP A 176 20.14 14.31 -13.09
C ASP A 176 21.31 13.73 -12.28
N THR A 177 21.80 14.49 -11.29
CA THR A 177 22.84 14.00 -10.36
C THR A 177 22.39 12.79 -9.53
N LEU A 178 21.11 12.75 -9.13
CA LEU A 178 20.56 11.62 -8.38
C LEU A 178 20.40 10.37 -9.25
N ASN A 179 20.04 10.54 -10.51
CA ASN A 179 19.90 9.44 -11.47
C ASN A 179 21.25 8.92 -11.97
N GLU A 180 22.23 9.80 -12.19
CA GLU A 180 23.59 9.41 -12.58
C GLU A 180 24.30 8.64 -11.46
N ASN A 181 24.00 8.98 -10.19
CA ASN A 181 24.51 8.24 -9.05
C ASN A 181 23.68 6.98 -8.79
N SER A 182 24.10 5.87 -9.41
CA SER A 182 23.45 4.56 -9.30
C SER A 182 23.25 4.07 -7.86
N ASN A 183 24.01 4.59 -6.88
CA ASN A 183 23.89 4.15 -5.49
C ASN A 183 22.50 4.43 -4.91
N TYR A 184 21.84 5.55 -5.26
CA TYR A 184 20.50 5.85 -4.73
C TYR A 184 19.48 4.82 -5.21
N LEU A 185 19.50 4.52 -6.51
CA LEU A 185 18.64 3.51 -7.11
C LEU A 185 18.94 2.11 -6.56
N SER A 186 20.22 1.73 -6.47
CA SER A 186 20.62 0.43 -5.93
C SER A 186 20.17 0.25 -4.47
N VAL A 187 20.39 1.26 -3.61
CA VAL A 187 19.97 1.20 -2.20
C VAL A 187 18.46 1.05 -2.09
N ILE A 188 17.67 1.82 -2.85
CA ILE A 188 16.21 1.67 -2.77
C ILE A 188 15.77 0.29 -3.27
N LEU A 189 16.37 -0.23 -4.34
CA LEU A 189 16.08 -1.57 -4.84
C LEU A 189 16.42 -2.65 -3.81
N TYR A 190 17.52 -2.53 -3.08
CA TYR A 190 17.84 -3.44 -1.96
C TYR A 190 16.77 -3.41 -0.86
N VAL A 191 16.31 -2.21 -0.47
CA VAL A 191 15.20 -2.06 0.48
C VAL A 191 13.93 -2.70 -0.07
N GLY A 192 13.65 -2.52 -1.36
CA GLY A 192 12.52 -3.15 -2.03
C GLY A 192 12.57 -4.68 -2.00
N VAL A 193 13.73 -5.27 -2.26
CA VAL A 193 13.91 -6.73 -2.17
C VAL A 193 13.67 -7.21 -0.75
N TYR A 194 14.30 -6.57 0.24
CA TYR A 194 14.12 -6.91 1.65
C TYR A 194 12.64 -6.95 2.05
N PHE A 195 11.87 -5.89 1.76
CA PHE A 195 10.46 -5.86 2.12
C PHE A 195 9.59 -6.79 1.27
N SER A 196 10.00 -7.11 0.05
CA SER A 196 9.30 -8.12 -0.77
C SER A 196 9.48 -9.53 -0.19
N ASP A 197 10.67 -9.81 0.36
CA ASP A 197 10.97 -11.08 1.04
C ASP A 197 10.22 -11.16 2.39
N GLU A 198 10.27 -10.11 3.21
CA GLU A 198 9.51 -10.04 4.47
C GLU A 198 8.00 -10.21 4.23
N PHE A 199 7.47 -9.59 3.17
CA PHE A 199 6.07 -9.76 2.82
C PHE A 199 5.79 -11.19 2.36
N SER A 200 6.67 -11.80 1.57
CA SER A 200 6.53 -13.20 1.16
C SER A 200 6.53 -14.16 2.36
N LEU A 201 7.39 -13.92 3.36
CA LEU A 201 7.42 -14.70 4.61
C LEU A 201 6.11 -14.57 5.40
N PHE A 202 5.58 -13.36 5.53
CA PHE A 202 4.25 -13.13 6.12
C PHE A 202 3.16 -13.90 5.37
N LEU A 203 3.17 -13.90 4.03
CA LEU A 203 2.15 -14.63 3.27
C LEU A 203 2.26 -16.14 3.41
N GLN A 204 3.47 -16.66 3.55
CA GLN A 204 3.67 -18.07 3.89
C GLN A 204 3.08 -18.42 5.25
N SER A 205 3.24 -17.57 6.27
CA SER A 205 2.62 -17.82 7.58
C SER A 205 1.09 -17.78 7.48
N VAL A 206 0.52 -16.81 6.77
CA VAL A 206 -0.93 -16.72 6.54
C VAL A 206 -1.45 -17.99 5.85
N ILE A 207 -0.79 -18.46 4.79
CA ILE A 207 -1.21 -19.67 4.09
C ILE A 207 -1.13 -20.90 5.01
N ASN A 208 -0.02 -21.06 5.73
CA ASN A 208 0.19 -22.23 6.60
C ASN A 208 -0.78 -22.29 7.79
N GLU A 209 -1.20 -21.14 8.32
CA GLU A 209 -2.17 -21.07 9.42
C GLU A 209 -3.61 -21.35 8.98
N ASN A 210 -3.90 -21.23 7.69
CA ASN A 210 -5.26 -21.33 7.13
C ASN A 210 -5.43 -22.51 6.13
N ALA A 211 -4.41 -23.36 5.97
CA ALA A 211 -4.43 -24.55 5.12
C ALA A 211 -4.83 -25.80 5.90
#